data_AF-A0A947F852-F1
#
_entry.id   AF-A0A947F852-F1
#
_cell.length_a   1.000
_cell.length_b   1.000
_cell.length_c   1.000
_cell.angle_alpha   90.00
_cell.angle_beta   90.00
_cell.angle_gamma   90.00
#
_symmetry.space_group_name_H-M   'P 1'
#
loop_
_entity.id
_entity.type
_entity.pdbx_description
1 polymer ?
#
loop_
_entity_poly.entity_id
_entity_poly.type
_entity_poly.pdbx_seq_one_letter_code
_entity_poly.pdbx_strand_id
1 'polypeptide(L)' 'LIEHALTLAEKVLFEKGHYLCKAFQGEDMPDFVTRLKERFNFVKVIKPQSSRKESREVFILGMEYKKVHR' A
#
# COMPACT_ATOMS: atom_id res chain seq x y z
N LEU A 1 -5.38 9.67 4.95
CA LEU A 1 -4.64 8.84 5.94
C LEU A 1 -3.58 7.98 5.27
N ILE A 2 -3.95 7.04 4.40
CA ILE A 2 -3.00 6.12 3.73
C ILE A 2 -1.96 6.85 2.86
N GLU A 3 -2.33 8.00 2.27
CA GLU A 3 -1.39 8.85 1.52
C GLU A 3 -0.30 9.43 2.42
N HIS A 4 -0.68 10.00 3.57
CA HIS A 4 0.29 10.59 4.49
C HIS A 4 1.22 9.51 5.07
N ALA A 5 0.69 8.32 5.34
CA ALA A 5 1.48 7.17 5.75
C ALA A 5 2.47 6.73 4.65
N LEU A 6 2.06 6.75 3.38
CA LEU A 6 2.95 6.50 2.25
C LEU A 6 4.03 7.58 2.14
N THR A 7 3.69 8.86 2.26
CA THR A 7 4.68 9.96 2.25
C THR A 7 5.71 9.83 3.38
N LEU A 8 5.29 9.35 4.55
CA LEU A 8 6.22 9.04 5.64
C LEU A 8 7.09 7.82 5.27
N ALA A 9 6.47 6.76 4.75
CA ALA A 9 7.15 5.54 4.34
C ALA A 9 8.26 5.84 3.31
N GLU A 10 8.01 6.71 2.33
CA GLU A 10 9.03 7.13 1.34
C GLU A 10 10.26 7.78 1.97
N LYS A 11 10.10 8.49 3.11
CA LYS A 11 11.20 9.15 3.81
C LYS A 11 12.00 8.19 4.69
N VAL A 12 11.35 7.16 5.24
CA VAL A 12 11.94 6.31 6.28
C VAL A 12 12.27 4.89 5.83
N LEU A 13 11.66 4.40 4.74
CA LEU A 13 11.93 3.07 4.25
C LEU A 13 13.34 2.98 3.67
N PHE A 14 14.04 1.91 4.04
CA PHE A 14 15.24 1.47 3.35
C PHE A 14 14.87 0.88 1.98
N GLU A 15 15.86 0.77 1.11
CA GLU A 15 15.70 0.03 -0.14
C GLU A 15 15.20 -1.40 0.15
N LYS A 16 14.31 -1.90 -0.70
CA LYS A 16 13.65 -3.21 -0.54
C LYS A 16 12.73 -3.34 0.69
N GLY A 17 12.50 -2.26 1.45
CA GLY A 17 11.53 -2.24 2.53
C GLY A 17 10.07 -2.48 2.05
N HIS A 18 9.18 -2.77 3.00
CA HIS A 18 7.77 -3.07 2.72
C HIS A 18 6.84 -2.07 3.40
N TYR A 19 5.69 -1.81 2.77
CA TYR A 19 4.62 -0.95 3.28
C TYR A 19 3.30 -1.71 3.28
N LEU A 20 2.60 -1.73 4.42
CA LEU A 20 1.30 -2.36 4.58
C LEU A 20 0.33 -1.34 5.16
N CYS A 21 -0.83 -1.17 4.53
CA CYS A 21 -1.88 -0.32 5.06
C CYS A 21 -3.26 -0.96 4.96
N LYS A 22 -4.11 -0.70 5.97
CA LYS A 22 -5.54 -1.00 5.93
C LYS A 22 -6.27 0.13 5.18
N ALA A 23 -7.13 -0.25 4.25
CA ALA A 23 -7.96 0.66 3.47
C ALA A 23 -9.39 0.12 3.35
N PHE A 24 -10.32 0.99 2.97
CA PHE A 24 -11.65 0.58 2.53
C PHE A 24 -11.72 0.63 1.01
N GLN A 25 -12.27 -0.41 0.41
CA GLN A 25 -12.48 -0.48 -1.03
C GLN A 25 -13.50 0.58 -1.44
N GLY A 26 -13.06 1.52 -2.27
CA GLY A 26 -13.80 2.68 -2.74
C GLY A 26 -13.15 3.26 -4.00
N GLU A 27 -13.68 4.38 -4.48
CA GLU A 27 -13.32 4.97 -5.77
C GLU A 27 -11.85 5.38 -5.86
N ASP A 28 -11.25 5.83 -4.76
CA ASP A 28 -9.84 6.29 -4.74
C ASP A 28 -8.81 5.15 -4.63
N MET A 29 -9.27 3.91 -4.35
CA MET A 29 -8.37 2.78 -4.12
C MET A 29 -7.52 2.41 -5.34
N PRO A 30 -8.07 2.34 -6.58
CA PRO A 30 -7.29 2.03 -7.77
C PRO A 30 -6.14 3.02 -7.99
N ASP A 31 -6.38 4.32 -7.81
CA ASP A 31 -5.36 5.37 -7.99
C ASP A 31 -4.25 5.25 -6.95
N PHE A 32 -4.59 4.90 -5.71
CA PHE A 32 -3.60 4.62 -4.68
C PHE A 32 -2.76 3.36 -4.98
N VAL A 33 -3.39 2.29 -5.49
CA VAL A 33 -2.68 1.08 -5.92
C VAL A 33 -1.72 1.37 -7.08
N THR A 34 -2.13 2.18 -8.05
CA THR A 34 -1.26 2.63 -9.15
C THR A 34 -0.03 3.35 -8.62
N ARG A 35 -0.22 4.29 -7.69
CA ARG A 35 0.88 4.99 -7.01
C ARG A 35 1.83 4.04 -6.28
N LEU A 36 1.31 3.01 -5.61
CA LEU A 36 2.18 2.00 -4.99
C LEU A 36 2.97 1.19 -6.03
N LYS A 37 2.40 0.86 -7.19
CA LYS A 37 3.11 0.10 -8.25
C LYS A 37 4.29 0.88 -8.85
N GLU A 38 4.21 2.21 -8.87
CA GLU A 38 5.33 3.06 -9.26
C GLU A 38 6.49 2.92 -8.26
N ARG A 39 6.18 2.87 -6.96
CA ARG A 39 7.14 2.94 -5.84
C ARG A 39 7.68 1.59 -5.35
N PHE A 40 6.96 0.50 -5.58
CA PHE A 40 7.27 -0.85 -5.09
C PHE A 40 7.37 -1.83 -6.26
N ASN A 41 8.19 -2.88 -6.14
CA ASN A 41 8.27 -3.91 -7.20
C ASN A 41 7.01 -4.76 -7.28
N PHE A 42 6.37 -5.00 -6.14
CA PHE A 42 5.17 -5.82 -6.05
C PHE A 42 4.10 -5.14 -5.22
N VAL A 43 2.84 -5.21 -5.67
CA VAL A 43 1.69 -4.69 -4.93
C VAL A 43 0.61 -5.77 -4.85
N LYS A 44 0.11 -6.06 -3.64
CA LYS A 44 -0.97 -7.01 -3.39
C LYS A 44 -2.11 -6.34 -2.64
N VAL A 45 -3.34 -6.58 -3.07
CA VAL A 45 -4.55 -6.26 -2.32
C VAL A 45 -5.02 -7.54 -1.65
N ILE A 46 -5.18 -7.50 -0.33
CA ILE A 46 -5.41 -8.66 0.53
C ILE A 46 -6.71 -8.45 1.28
N LYS A 47 -7.70 -9.31 1.04
CA LYS A 47 -8.89 -9.41 1.88
C LYS A 47 -8.57 -10.35 3.05
N PRO A 48 -8.49 -9.87 4.30
CA PRO A 48 -8.11 -10.73 5.42
C PRO A 48 -9.24 -11.71 5.74
N GLN A 49 -8.90 -12.96 6.06
CA GLN A 49 -9.88 -14.00 6.42
C GLN A 49 -10.72 -13.63 7.65
N SER A 50 -10.16 -12.82 8.56
CA SER A 50 -10.86 -12.33 9.75
C SER A 50 -11.85 -11.21 9.46
N SER A 51 -11.83 -10.59 8.27
CA SER A 51 -12.85 -9.60 7.92
C SER A 51 -14.14 -10.27 7.48
N ARG A 52 -15.27 -9.69 7.92
CA ARG A 52 -16.59 -10.12 7.44
C ARG A 52 -16.68 -9.94 5.92
N LYS A 53 -17.43 -10.83 5.26
CA LYS A 53 -17.54 -10.86 3.80
C LYS A 53 -18.17 -9.58 3.25
N GLU A 54 -19.09 -8.98 4.00
CA GLU A 54 -19.77 -7.72 3.70
C GLU A 54 -18.92 -6.47 3.95
N SER A 55 -17.81 -6.58 4.69
CA SER A 55 -16.93 -5.44 4.92
C SER A 55 -16.19 -5.06 3.64
N ARG A 56 -16.03 -3.77 3.39
CA ARG A 56 -15.17 -3.25 2.30
C ARG A 56 -13.71 -3.13 2.70
N GLU A 57 -13.35 -3.57 3.90
CA GLU A 57 -11.97 -3.49 4.39
C GLU A 57 -11.04 -4.43 3.62
N VAL A 58 -9.90 -3.90 3.19
CA VAL A 58 -8.79 -4.61 2.55
C VAL A 58 -7.46 -4.11 3.13
N PHE A 59 -6.42 -4.92 3.00
CA PHE A 59 -5.05 -4.48 3.18
C PHE A 59 -4.38 -4.31 1.82
N ILE A 60 -3.53 -3.30 1.69
CA ILE A 60 -2.71 -3.09 0.50
C ILE A 60 -1.25 -3.20 0.92
N LEU A 61 -0.53 -4.12 0.30
CA LEU A 61 0.86 -4.46 0.59
C LEU A 61 1.74 -4.06 -0.59
N GLY A 62 2.58 -3.05 -0.41
CA GLY A 62 3.67 -2.71 -1.31
C GLY A 62 4.96 -3.38 -0.82
N MET A 63 5.62 -4.15 -1.68
CA MET A 63 6.84 -4.88 -1.35
C MET A 63 8.01 -4.44 -2.20
N GLU A 64 9.18 -4.43 -1.58
CA GLU A 64 10.45 -4.05 -2.18
C GLU A 64 10.42 -2.62 -2.70
N TYR A 65 10.53 -1.67 -1.78
CA TYR A 65 10.57 -0.25 -2.08
C TYR A 65 11.73 0.08 -3.03
N LYS A 66 11.41 0.70 -4.16
CA LYS A 66 12.35 1.20 -5.17
C LYS A 66 12.94 2.51 -4.67
N LYS A 67 13.93 2.43 -3.79
CA LYS A 67 14.58 3.63 -3.26
C LYS A 67 15.42 4.26 -4.37
N VAL A 68 14.90 5.32 -4.98
CA VAL A 68 15.67 6.14 -5.92
C VAL A 68 16.60 7.00 -5.08
N HIS A 69 17.90 6.70 -5.15
CA HIS A 69 18.92 7.57 -4.60
C HIS A 69 18.95 8.83 -5.48
N ARG A 70 18.29 9.89 -5.03
CA ARG A 70 18.47 11.24 -5.59
C ARG A 70 19.70 11.89 -4.97
#